data_AF-A0A7J3DLU1-F1
#
_entry.id   AF-A0A7J3DLU1-F1
#
_cell.length_a   1.000
_cell.length_b   1.000
_cell.length_c   1.000
_cell.angle_alpha   90.00
_cell.angle_beta   90.00
_cell.angle_gamma   90.00
#
_symmetry.space_group_name_H-M   'P 1'
#
loop_
_entity.id
_entity.type
_entity.pdbx_description
1 polymer ?
#
loop_
_entity_poly.entity_id
_entity_poly.type
_entity_poly.pdbx_seq_one_letter_code
_entity_poly.pdbx_strand_id
1 'polypeptide(L)'
;MISVYFSPEVELLIVTVVITVVLGFINNALRDKLVGKDALKEMKNKQAEMRALMKKTDKESRKKLEALNAELAEMSLNMMGKLMPLMLFSFVVLTAILLPILNQRYGSYNFPIVGSWIWYYFFVALITSFVLSLIMKKFGKG
;
A
#
# COMPACT_ATOMS: atom_id res chain seq x y z
N MET A 1 12.12 -26.91 15.05
CA MET A 1 13.50 -26.56 14.67
C MET A 1 13.60 -26.79 13.17
N ILE A 2 13.30 -25.78 12.35
CA ILE A 2 13.43 -25.89 10.88
C ILE A 2 14.81 -25.34 10.56
N SER A 3 15.77 -26.26 10.42
CA SER A 3 17.08 -25.99 9.87
C SER A 3 16.92 -25.67 8.39
N VAL A 4 17.28 -24.46 7.98
CA VAL A 4 17.41 -24.14 6.56
C VAL A 4 18.82 -23.65 6.31
N TYR A 5 19.47 -24.27 5.34
CA TYR A 5 20.86 -24.06 4.88
C TYR A 5 21.09 -22.67 4.22
N PHE A 6 20.23 -21.69 4.46
CA PHE A 6 20.34 -20.35 3.88
C PHE A 6 20.89 -19.35 4.88
N SER A 7 21.63 -18.37 4.37
CA SER A 7 22.07 -17.26 5.20
C SER A 7 20.85 -16.46 5.70
N PRO A 8 20.88 -15.87 6.91
CA PRO A 8 19.75 -15.12 7.48
C PRO A 8 19.21 -14.01 6.56
N GLU A 9 20.05 -13.47 5.68
CA GLU A 9 19.71 -12.49 4.64
C GLU A 9 18.78 -13.06 3.57
N VAL A 10 19.04 -14.28 3.12
CA VAL A 10 18.22 -14.96 2.11
C VAL A 10 16.91 -15.42 2.72
N GLU A 11 16.93 -15.95 3.95
CA GLU A 11 15.71 -16.35 4.66
C GLU A 11 14.79 -15.13 4.90
N LEU A 12 15.33 -14.03 5.43
CA LEU A 12 14.57 -12.81 5.67
C LEU A 12 14.05 -12.20 4.36
N LEU A 13 14.81 -12.27 3.27
CA LEU A 13 14.35 -11.82 1.96
C LEU A 13 13.13 -12.61 1.50
N ILE A 14 13.20 -13.94 1.51
CA ILE A 14 12.09 -14.81 1.07
C ILE A 14 10.85 -14.56 1.93
N VAL A 15 11.01 -14.50 3.26
CA VAL A 15 9.91 -14.24 4.19
C VAL A 15 9.29 -12.87 3.91
N THR A 16 10.11 -11.83 3.70
CA THR A 16 9.63 -10.47 3.38
C THR A 16 8.83 -10.44 2.08
N VAL A 17 9.33 -11.11 1.04
CA VAL A 17 8.64 -11.19 -0.25
C VAL A 17 7.29 -11.88 -0.10
N VAL A 18 7.24 -13.04 0.57
CA VAL A 18 6.00 -13.80 0.79
C VAL A 18 4.99 -12.97 1.57
N ILE A 19 5.40 -12.35 2.67
CA ILE A 19 4.52 -11.52 3.50
C ILE A 19 3.99 -10.32 2.70
N THR A 20 4.85 -9.64 1.95
CA THR A 20 4.46 -8.48 1.14
C THR A 20 3.44 -8.87 0.08
N VAL A 21 3.62 -10.01 -0.59
CA VAL A 21 2.70 -10.53 -1.61
C VAL A 21 1.36 -10.91 -0.98
N VAL A 22 1.36 -11.66 0.13
CA VAL A 22 0.13 -12.12 0.80
C VAL A 22 -0.66 -10.93 1.35
N LEU A 23 -0.02 -10.02 2.07
CA LEU A 23 -0.68 -8.81 2.58
C LEU A 23 -1.18 -7.92 1.45
N GLY A 24 -0.42 -7.80 0.36
CA GLY A 24 -0.82 -7.08 -0.84
C GLY A 24 -2.11 -7.66 -1.45
N PHE A 25 -2.19 -8.98 -1.60
CA PHE A 25 -3.39 -9.65 -2.11
C PHE A 25 -4.60 -9.48 -1.20
N ILE A 26 -4.44 -9.70 0.10
CA ILE A 26 -5.52 -9.55 1.10
C ILE A 26 -6.04 -8.12 1.10
N ASN A 27 -5.15 -7.14 1.15
CA ASN A 27 -5.52 -5.72 1.15
C ASN A 27 -6.23 -5.32 -0.13
N ASN A 28 -5.78 -5.83 -1.28
CA ASN A 28 -6.43 -5.53 -2.57
C ASN A 28 -7.84 -6.14 -2.66
N ALA A 29 -7.99 -7.40 -2.25
CA ALA A 29 -9.29 -8.07 -2.22
C ALA A 29 -10.29 -7.40 -1.26
N LEU A 30 -9.82 -7.02 -0.06
CA LEU A 30 -10.65 -6.33 0.93
C LEU A 30 -10.99 -4.90 0.48
N ARG A 31 -10.06 -4.19 -0.15
CA ARG A 31 -10.31 -2.86 -0.71
C ARG A 31 -11.37 -2.90 -1.81
N ASP A 32 -11.27 -3.85 -2.74
CA ASP A 32 -12.27 -4.03 -3.80
C ASP A 32 -13.67 -4.30 -3.21
N LYS A 33 -13.74 -5.08 -2.12
CA LYS A 33 -15.00 -5.39 -1.43
C LYS A 33 -15.58 -4.20 -0.64
N LEU A 34 -14.73 -3.39 0.01
CA LEU A 34 -15.17 -2.31 0.91
C LEU A 34 -15.49 -1.01 0.16
N VAL A 35 -14.69 -0.67 -0.86
CA VAL A 35 -14.81 0.59 -1.58
C VAL A 35 -15.64 0.41 -2.86
N GLY A 36 -15.58 -0.76 -3.48
CA GLY A 36 -16.25 -1.02 -4.75
C GLY A 36 -15.52 -0.39 -5.94
N LYS A 37 -15.63 -1.03 -7.10
CA LYS A 37 -14.98 -0.56 -8.34
C LYS A 37 -15.61 0.74 -8.87
N ASP A 38 -16.87 0.99 -8.56
CA ASP A 38 -17.62 2.14 -9.07
C ASP A 38 -17.24 3.44 -8.37
N ALA A 39 -17.08 3.43 -7.05
CA ALA A 39 -16.56 4.60 -6.31
C ALA A 39 -15.16 4.99 -6.78
N LEU A 40 -14.30 4.01 -7.10
CA LEU A 40 -12.97 4.27 -7.65
C LEU A 40 -13.01 4.85 -9.07
N LYS A 41 -13.99 4.44 -9.89
CA LYS A 41 -14.19 5.00 -11.24
C LYS A 41 -14.74 6.42 -11.17
N GLU A 42 -15.73 6.66 -10.33
CA GLU A 42 -16.33 7.99 -10.13
C GLU A 42 -15.30 9.00 -9.62
N MET A 43 -14.48 8.60 -8.63
CA MET A 43 -13.38 9.44 -8.14
C MET A 43 -12.36 9.78 -9.23
N LYS A 44 -12.00 8.80 -10.09
CA LYS A 44 -11.09 9.06 -11.23
C LYS A 44 -11.71 10.02 -12.25
N ASN A 45 -13.00 9.89 -12.53
CA ASN A 45 -13.72 10.78 -13.44
C ASN A 45 -13.76 12.21 -12.89
N LYS A 46 -14.13 12.39 -11.62
CA LYS A 46 -14.14 13.71 -10.95
C LYS A 46 -12.72 14.31 -10.85
N GLN A 47 -11.68 13.51 -10.63
CA GLN A 47 -10.30 14.00 -10.68
C GLN A 47 -9.86 14.44 -12.09
N ALA A 48 -10.31 13.75 -13.13
CA ALA A 48 -10.05 14.17 -14.51
C ALA A 48 -10.77 15.48 -14.84
N GLU A 49 -12.02 15.63 -14.38
CA GLU A 49 -12.79 16.87 -14.50
C GLU A 49 -12.14 18.03 -13.75
N MET A 50 -11.65 17.80 -12.52
CA MET A 50 -10.90 18.78 -11.75
C MET A 50 -9.63 19.24 -12.48
N ARG A 51 -8.89 18.31 -13.11
CA ARG A 51 -7.72 18.64 -13.94
C ARG A 51 -8.09 19.45 -15.18
N ALA A 52 -9.25 19.19 -15.77
CA ALA A 52 -9.75 19.97 -16.90
C ALA A 52 -10.16 21.39 -16.48
N LEU A 53 -10.82 21.53 -15.33
CA LEU A 53 -11.24 22.81 -14.77
C LEU A 53 -10.06 23.65 -14.24
N MET A 54 -9.02 23.01 -13.68
CA MET A 54 -7.78 23.70 -13.26
C MET A 54 -7.06 24.39 -14.42
N LYS A 55 -7.23 23.90 -15.66
CA LYS A 55 -6.66 24.52 -16.86
C LYS A 55 -7.43 25.76 -17.32
N LYS A 56 -8.66 25.96 -16.82
CA LYS A 56 -9.50 27.11 -17.15
C LYS A 56 -9.36 28.19 -16.09
N THR A 57 -9.18 29.45 -16.50
CA THR A 57 -8.86 30.57 -15.59
C THR A 57 -10.08 31.40 -15.20
N ASP A 58 -11.29 31.01 -15.61
CA ASP A 58 -12.52 31.78 -15.41
C ASP A 58 -13.02 31.77 -13.95
N LYS A 59 -13.67 32.87 -13.52
CA LYS A 59 -14.29 32.96 -12.18
C LYS A 59 -15.34 31.87 -11.94
N GLU A 60 -16.10 31.49 -12.97
CA GLU A 60 -17.09 30.40 -12.89
C GLU A 60 -16.40 29.04 -12.73
N SER A 61 -15.30 28.82 -13.47
CA SER A 61 -14.46 27.63 -13.37
C SER A 61 -13.86 27.46 -11.98
N ARG A 62 -13.45 28.56 -11.32
CA ARG A 62 -12.97 28.53 -9.91
C ARG A 62 -14.05 28.12 -8.92
N LYS A 63 -15.27 28.65 -9.05
CA LYS A 63 -16.38 28.29 -8.15
C LYS A 63 -16.81 26.83 -8.32
N LYS A 64 -16.85 26.34 -9.56
CA LYS A 64 -17.08 24.91 -9.86
C LYS A 64 -15.96 24.03 -9.32
N LEU A 65 -14.72 24.50 -9.37
CA LEU A 65 -13.56 23.78 -8.85
C LEU A 65 -13.59 23.66 -7.32
N GLU A 66 -13.99 24.70 -6.60
CA GLU A 66 -14.17 24.65 -5.14
C GLU A 66 -15.27 23.66 -4.74
N ALA A 67 -16.42 23.67 -5.45
CA ALA A 67 -17.49 22.71 -5.22
C ALA A 67 -17.03 21.26 -5.50
N LEU A 68 -16.33 21.04 -6.61
CA LEU A 68 -15.79 19.73 -6.98
C LEU A 68 -14.71 19.25 -6.01
N ASN A 69 -13.89 20.15 -5.47
CA ASN A 69 -12.92 19.84 -4.41
C ASN A 69 -13.63 19.41 -3.13
N ALA A 70 -14.70 20.10 -2.73
CA ALA A 70 -15.48 19.72 -1.56
C ALA A 70 -16.11 18.33 -1.73
N GLU A 71 -16.72 18.04 -2.89
CA GLU A 71 -17.26 16.72 -3.21
C GLU A 71 -16.17 15.62 -3.19
N LEU A 72 -15.00 15.90 -3.78
CA LEU A 72 -13.86 14.96 -3.75
C LEU A 72 -13.33 14.74 -2.33
N ALA A 73 -13.29 15.78 -1.50
CA ALA A 73 -12.87 15.68 -0.12
C ALA A 73 -13.86 14.83 0.70
N GLU A 74 -15.16 15.05 0.53
CA GLU A 74 -16.21 14.27 1.17
C GLU A 74 -16.18 12.79 0.72
N MET A 75 -16.02 12.55 -0.58
CA MET A 75 -15.87 11.21 -1.12
C MET A 75 -14.61 10.52 -0.57
N SER A 76 -13.49 11.24 -0.49
CA SER A 76 -12.25 10.75 0.08
C SER A 76 -12.39 10.43 1.58
N LEU A 77 -13.09 11.28 2.35
CA LEU A 77 -13.36 11.05 3.76
C LEU A 77 -14.24 9.81 3.97
N ASN A 78 -15.29 9.66 3.16
CA ASN A 78 -16.15 8.47 3.20
C ASN A 78 -15.39 7.19 2.84
N MET A 79 -14.52 7.23 1.82
CA MET A 79 -13.66 6.10 1.47
C MET A 79 -12.64 5.81 2.57
N MET A 80 -12.02 6.84 3.14
CA MET A 80 -11.07 6.70 4.24
C MET A 80 -11.74 6.09 5.46
N GLY A 81 -12.96 6.51 5.81
CA GLY A 81 -13.75 5.91 6.89
C GLY A 81 -13.99 4.41 6.68
N LYS A 82 -14.31 3.99 5.45
CA LYS A 82 -14.48 2.57 5.09
C LYS A 82 -13.16 1.78 5.12
N LEU A 83 -12.05 2.42 4.77
CA LEU A 83 -10.72 1.81 4.74
C LEU A 83 -9.99 1.86 6.09
N MET A 84 -10.40 2.74 7.01
CA MET A 84 -9.81 2.89 8.33
C MET A 84 -9.78 1.58 9.13
N PRO A 85 -10.87 0.80 9.25
CA PRO A 85 -10.82 -0.47 9.97
C PRO A 85 -9.87 -1.47 9.30
N LEU A 86 -9.78 -1.49 7.97
CA LEU A 86 -8.82 -2.31 7.24
C LEU A 86 -7.38 -1.90 7.56
N MET A 87 -7.09 -0.60 7.54
CA MET A 87 -5.77 -0.05 7.84
C MET A 87 -5.35 -0.38 9.28
N LEU A 88 -6.26 -0.22 10.25
CA LEU A 88 -6.01 -0.55 11.65
C LEU A 88 -5.79 -2.06 11.83
N PHE A 89 -6.57 -2.90 11.15
CA PHE A 89 -6.36 -4.34 11.16
C PHE A 89 -4.98 -4.71 10.60
N SER A 90 -4.61 -4.18 9.43
CA SER A 90 -3.27 -4.42 8.84
C SER A 90 -2.16 -3.92 9.76
N PHE A 91 -2.35 -2.77 10.42
CA PHE A 91 -1.38 -2.21 11.36
C PHE A 91 -1.21 -3.11 12.58
N VAL A 92 -2.31 -3.59 13.17
CA VAL A 92 -2.27 -4.53 14.30
C VAL A 92 -1.59 -5.84 13.89
N VAL A 93 -1.90 -6.40 12.73
CA VAL A 93 -1.24 -7.61 12.23
C VAL A 93 0.26 -7.38 12.06
N LEU A 94 0.67 -6.27 11.45
CA LEU A 94 2.08 -5.94 11.24
C LEU A 94 2.83 -5.74 12.56
N THR A 95 2.23 -5.01 13.51
CA THR A 95 2.91 -4.59 14.74
C THR A 95 2.81 -5.59 15.88
N ALA A 96 1.66 -6.22 16.08
CA ALA A 96 1.43 -7.14 17.18
C ALA A 96 1.82 -8.59 16.86
N ILE A 97 1.81 -8.98 15.58
CA ILE A 97 2.12 -10.36 15.16
C ILE A 97 3.47 -10.40 14.45
N LEU A 98 3.62 -9.60 13.40
CA LEU A 98 4.74 -9.74 12.46
C LEU A 98 6.08 -9.23 13.03
N LEU A 99 6.08 -8.02 13.61
CA LEU A 99 7.25 -7.42 14.26
C LEU A 99 7.86 -8.28 15.38
N PRO A 100 7.10 -8.81 16.37
CA PRO A 100 7.69 -9.61 17.44
C PRO A 100 8.22 -10.96 16.95
N ILE A 101 7.55 -11.62 15.99
CA ILE A 101 8.05 -12.88 15.40
C ILE A 101 9.38 -12.64 14.68
N LEU A 102 9.47 -11.57 13.89
CA LEU A 102 10.71 -11.20 13.21
C LEU A 102 11.80 -10.78 14.19
N ASN A 103 11.45 -10.04 15.24
CA ASN A 103 12.42 -9.62 16.27
C ASN A 103 12.98 -10.81 17.06
N GLN A 104 12.14 -11.80 17.40
CA GLN A 104 12.61 -13.01 18.09
C GLN A 104 13.61 -13.81 17.25
N ARG A 105 13.48 -13.79 15.91
CA ARG A 105 14.29 -14.60 15.01
C ARG A 105 15.52 -13.87 14.43
N TYR A 106 15.41 -12.57 14.20
CA TYR A 106 16.43 -11.76 13.53
C TYR A 106 16.92 -10.58 14.38
N GLY A 107 16.38 -10.36 15.58
CA GLY A 107 16.73 -9.24 16.45
C GLY A 107 18.16 -9.26 16.98
N SER A 108 18.76 -10.45 17.10
CA SER A 108 20.15 -10.64 17.50
C SER A 108 21.14 -10.61 16.33
N TYR A 109 20.64 -10.59 15.09
CA TYR A 109 21.47 -10.63 13.90
C TYR A 109 21.73 -9.23 13.36
N ASN A 110 23.02 -8.90 13.18
CA ASN A 110 23.46 -7.62 12.66
C ASN A 110 23.71 -7.76 11.15
N PHE A 111 22.85 -7.13 10.34
CA PHE A 111 22.93 -7.24 8.88
C PHE A 111 24.07 -6.36 8.34
N PRO A 112 24.99 -6.90 7.52
CA PRO A 112 26.24 -6.23 7.16
C PRO A 112 26.08 -4.90 6.41
N ILE A 113 24.93 -4.67 5.75
CA ILE A 113 24.68 -3.47 4.93
C ILE A 113 23.93 -2.37 5.71
N VAL A 114 23.00 -2.75 6.59
CA VAL A 114 22.01 -1.84 7.17
C VAL A 114 21.94 -1.90 8.70
N GLY A 115 22.73 -2.76 9.32
CA GLY A 115 22.86 -2.90 10.77
C GLY A 115 21.68 -3.61 11.43
N SER A 116 20.46 -3.17 11.14
CA SER A 116 19.23 -3.71 11.73
C SER A 116 18.41 -4.49 10.72
N TRP A 117 17.82 -5.58 11.19
CA TRP A 117 16.85 -6.39 10.46
C TRP A 117 15.62 -5.57 10.02
N ILE A 118 15.23 -4.54 10.79
CA ILE A 118 14.09 -3.66 10.46
C ILE A 118 14.38 -2.87 9.18
N TRP A 119 15.59 -2.30 9.08
CA TRP A 119 16.01 -1.56 7.89
C TRP A 119 16.14 -2.50 6.69
N TYR A 120 16.70 -3.69 6.88
CA TYR A 120 16.77 -4.70 5.83
C TYR A 120 15.37 -5.08 5.31
N TYR A 121 14.44 -5.39 6.22
CA TYR A 121 13.04 -5.67 5.87
C TYR A 121 12.40 -4.52 5.10
N PHE A 122 12.58 -3.27 5.57
CA PHE A 122 12.01 -2.09 4.93
C PHE A 122 12.51 -1.90 3.49
N PHE A 123 13.82 -2.00 3.25
CA PHE A 123 14.38 -1.86 1.91
C PHE A 123 13.94 -2.99 0.97
N VAL A 124 13.95 -4.24 1.45
CA VAL A 124 13.51 -5.38 0.65
C VAL A 124 12.01 -5.27 0.32
N ALA A 125 11.18 -4.88 1.27
CA ALA A 125 9.75 -4.68 1.06
C ALA A 125 9.48 -3.56 0.04
N LEU A 126 10.25 -2.46 0.08
CA LEU A 126 10.14 -1.34 -0.85
C LEU A 126 10.52 -1.78 -2.27
N ILE A 127 11.67 -2.45 -2.43
CA ILE A 127 12.13 -2.97 -3.73
C ILE A 127 11.10 -3.98 -4.28
N THR A 128 10.65 -4.92 -3.45
CA THR A 128 9.67 -5.93 -3.85
C THR A 128 8.35 -5.29 -4.30
N SER A 129 7.87 -4.28 -3.57
CA SER A 129 6.66 -3.54 -3.93
C SER A 129 6.81 -2.82 -5.26
N PHE A 130 7.99 -2.22 -5.51
CA PHE A 130 8.29 -1.58 -6.78
C PHE A 130 8.31 -2.57 -7.94
N VAL A 131 8.97 -3.73 -7.77
CA VAL A 131 9.01 -4.80 -8.77
C VAL A 131 7.61 -5.35 -9.05
N LEU A 132 6.81 -5.62 -8.01
CA LEU A 132 5.42 -6.06 -8.17
C LEU A 132 4.57 -5.04 -8.94
N SER A 133 4.76 -3.75 -8.70
CA SER A 133 4.08 -2.68 -9.43
C SER A 133 4.46 -2.67 -10.92
N LEU A 134 5.74 -2.88 -11.24
CA LEU A 134 6.21 -2.99 -12.63
C LEU A 134 5.61 -4.22 -13.32
N ILE A 135 5.59 -5.37 -12.64
CA ILE A 135 5.02 -6.62 -13.16
C ILE A 135 3.52 -6.45 -13.40
N MET A 136 2.77 -5.96 -12.41
CA MET A 136 1.32 -5.73 -12.57
C MET A 136 1.00 -4.73 -13.67
N LYS A 137 1.81 -3.68 -13.88
CA LYS A 137 1.64 -2.76 -15.03
C LYS A 137 1.91 -3.42 -16.37
N LYS A 138 2.85 -4.38 -16.43
CA LYS A 138 3.21 -5.10 -17.65
C LYS A 138 2.17 -6.18 -18.00
N PHE A 139 1.60 -6.86 -17.00
CA PHE A 139 0.61 -7.92 -17.20
C PHE A 139 -0.86 -7.47 -17.11
N GLY A 140 -1.16 -6.34 -16.48
CA GLY A 140 -2.51 -5.75 -16.37
C GLY A 140 -2.89 -4.79 -17.51
N LYS A 141 -2.09 -4.76 -18.58
CA LYS A 141 -2.40 -4.10 -19.87
C LYS A 141 -2.89 -5.13 -20.92
N GLY A 142 -3.57 -6.19 -20.47
CA GLY A 142 -4.36 -7.09 -21.30
C GLY A 142 -5.83 -6.71 -21.18
#